data_AF-A0A3P6DVE2-F1
#
_entry.id   AF-A0A3P6DVE2-F1
#
_cell.length_a   1.000
_cell.length_b   1.000
_cell.length_c   1.000
_cell.angle_alpha   90.00
_cell.angle_beta   90.00
_cell.angle_gamma   90.00
#
_symmetry.space_group_name_H-M   'P 1'
#
loop_
_entity.id
_entity.type
_entity.pdbx_description
1 polymer ?
#
loop_
_entity_poly.entity_id
_entity_poly.type
_entity_poly.pdbx_seq_one_letter_code
_entity_poly.pdbx_strand_id
1 'polypeptide(L)'
;RQREDLDEEEDRRKMIERCLGPHRCRRIQRALRHLKVTVLCLVLTVVVLRGTIGAGKFGTPEQDLDEIRQHFQPSRKRAEPHRVLEEIQTGGDSSTSGDGGGGSNNYETFDINKIFVDEGEEDKPDPNKLYTLGPKISDWDEQRSDWLAKNPTFPNFIGPNKPRVLLVTGSAPKPCENPVGDHYLLKSIKNKIDYCRLHGIEIFYNMALLDAEMAGFWAKLPLIRKLLLSHPEVEFLWWMDSDAMFTDMAFELPWERYKEYNLVMHGWNEMVYDEKNWIGLNTGSFLLRNNQWALDLLDTWAPMGPKGKIREEAGKVLTRELKGRPVFEADDQSAMVYLLATQRDTWGNKVYLESGYYLHGYWGILVDRYEEMIENYHPGLGDHRWPLVTHFVGCKPCGKFGDYPVERCLKQMDRAFNFGDNQILQIYGFTHKSLASRKVKRVRNETSNPLEMKDELGLLHPAFKAVKLQTNQV
;
A
#
# COMPACT_ATOMS: atom_id res chain seq x y z
N ARG A 1 -35.67 6.44 -41.02
CA ARG A 1 -35.79 6.47 -39.54
C ARG A 1 -35.42 7.84 -38.98
N GLN A 2 -34.16 8.24 -38.76
CA GLN A 2 -33.89 9.62 -38.25
C GLN A 2 -34.39 10.77 -39.15
N ARG A 3 -34.51 10.58 -40.47
CA ARG A 3 -35.14 11.56 -41.38
C ARG A 3 -36.66 11.52 -41.37
N GLU A 4 -37.25 10.37 -41.07
CA GLU A 4 -38.72 10.19 -41.04
C GLU A 4 -39.29 10.70 -39.72
N ASP A 5 -38.55 10.55 -38.60
CA ASP A 5 -38.96 11.04 -37.29
C ASP A 5 -38.95 12.59 -37.22
N LEU A 6 -38.07 13.25 -37.97
CA LEU A 6 -38.00 14.71 -38.05
C LEU A 6 -39.16 15.31 -38.86
N ASP A 7 -39.57 14.66 -39.96
CA ASP A 7 -40.71 15.09 -40.77
C ASP A 7 -42.04 14.91 -39.99
N GLU A 8 -42.15 13.86 -39.17
CA GLU A 8 -43.34 13.62 -38.34
C GLU A 8 -43.50 14.63 -37.19
N GLU A 9 -42.39 15.13 -36.62
CA GLU A 9 -42.41 16.16 -35.59
C GLU A 9 -42.73 17.55 -36.17
N GLU A 10 -42.28 17.83 -37.41
CA GLU A 10 -42.58 19.08 -38.11
C GLU A 10 -44.06 19.16 -38.54
N ASP A 11 -44.65 18.05 -38.99
CA ASP A 11 -46.08 17.99 -39.35
C ASP A 11 -46.99 18.12 -38.14
N ARG A 12 -46.64 17.54 -36.97
CA ARG A 12 -47.40 17.78 -35.73
C ARG A 12 -47.35 19.24 -35.29
N ARG A 13 -46.21 19.93 -35.48
CA ARG A 13 -46.10 21.37 -35.18
C ARG A 13 -46.99 22.21 -36.09
N LYS A 14 -47.00 21.94 -37.40
CA LYS A 14 -47.86 22.65 -38.37
C LYS A 14 -49.35 22.41 -38.11
N MET A 15 -49.73 21.21 -37.67
CA MET A 15 -51.11 20.89 -37.31
C MET A 15 -51.58 21.64 -36.05
N ILE A 16 -50.74 21.73 -35.02
CA ILE A 16 -51.05 22.46 -33.78
C ILE A 16 -51.12 23.98 -34.02
N GLU A 17 -50.28 24.53 -34.90
CA GLU A 17 -50.33 25.95 -35.28
C GLU A 17 -51.62 26.33 -36.03
N ARG A 18 -52.17 25.41 -36.86
CA ARG A 18 -53.46 25.61 -37.54
C ARG A 18 -54.67 25.58 -36.61
N CYS A 19 -54.64 24.79 -35.53
CA CYS A 19 -55.78 24.67 -34.61
C CYS A 19 -55.85 25.76 -33.52
N LEU A 20 -54.71 26.33 -33.09
CA LEU A 20 -54.68 27.23 -31.92
C LEU A 20 -54.24 28.67 -32.22
N GLY A 21 -53.83 28.96 -33.45
CA GLY A 21 -53.36 30.27 -33.89
C GLY A 21 -51.92 30.59 -33.40
N PRO A 22 -51.11 31.27 -34.24
CA PRO A 22 -49.66 31.39 -34.03
C PRO A 22 -49.28 32.14 -32.74
N HIS A 23 -50.13 33.06 -32.28
CA HIS A 23 -49.89 33.82 -31.05
C HIS A 23 -50.08 32.98 -29.77
N ARG A 24 -51.08 32.09 -29.71
CA ARG A 24 -51.29 31.24 -28.53
C ARG A 24 -50.27 30.11 -28.47
N CYS A 25 -49.89 29.54 -29.62
CA CYS A 25 -48.88 28.49 -29.69
C CYS A 25 -47.49 28.97 -29.22
N ARG A 26 -47.07 30.19 -29.59
CA ARG A 26 -45.84 30.82 -29.06
C ARG A 26 -45.90 31.08 -27.56
N ARG A 27 -47.07 31.45 -27.02
CA ARG A 27 -47.26 31.67 -25.58
C ARG A 27 -47.17 30.36 -24.78
N ILE A 28 -47.76 29.29 -25.29
CA ILE A 28 -47.66 27.93 -24.71
C ILE A 28 -46.23 27.40 -24.81
N GLN A 29 -45.54 27.57 -25.94
CA GLN A 29 -44.13 27.18 -26.05
C GLN A 29 -43.20 27.97 -25.12
N ARG A 30 -43.49 29.26 -24.85
CA ARG A 30 -42.75 30.03 -23.83
C ARG A 30 -43.06 29.51 -22.43
N ALA A 31 -44.32 29.22 -22.11
CA ALA A 31 -44.70 28.64 -20.83
C ALA A 31 -44.05 27.27 -20.59
N LEU A 32 -44.01 26.40 -21.61
CA LEU A 32 -43.34 25.09 -21.54
C LEU A 32 -41.82 25.23 -21.40
N ARG A 33 -41.19 26.22 -22.05
CA ARG A 33 -39.77 26.51 -21.86
C ARG A 33 -39.47 27.02 -20.46
N HIS A 34 -40.28 27.94 -19.94
CA HIS A 34 -40.17 28.39 -18.55
C HIS A 34 -40.37 27.24 -17.57
N LEU A 35 -41.36 26.37 -17.79
CA LEU A 35 -41.58 25.18 -16.96
C LEU A 35 -40.39 24.23 -16.99
N LYS A 36 -39.80 23.97 -18.17
CA LYS A 36 -38.58 23.15 -18.30
C LYS A 36 -37.40 23.76 -17.53
N VAL A 37 -37.20 25.08 -17.63
CA VAL A 37 -36.14 25.77 -16.89
C VAL A 37 -36.40 25.73 -15.38
N THR A 38 -37.64 25.92 -14.94
CA THR A 38 -38.01 25.83 -13.53
C THR A 38 -37.80 24.43 -12.96
N VAL A 39 -38.15 23.38 -13.70
CA VAL A 39 -37.87 21.99 -13.32
C VAL A 39 -36.37 21.73 -13.27
N LEU A 40 -35.60 22.22 -14.25
CA LEU A 40 -34.14 22.08 -14.25
C LEU A 40 -33.50 22.79 -13.05
N CYS A 41 -33.95 24.01 -12.73
CA CYS A 41 -33.51 24.75 -11.55
C CYS A 41 -33.87 24.04 -10.25
N LEU A 42 -35.06 23.46 -10.13
CA LEU A 42 -35.49 22.65 -8.97
C LEU A 42 -34.63 21.39 -8.81
N VAL A 43 -34.33 20.69 -9.90
CA VAL A 43 -33.43 19.52 -9.86
C VAL A 43 -32.03 19.95 -9.43
N LEU A 44 -31.49 21.06 -9.98
CA LEU A 44 -30.20 21.61 -9.58
C LEU A 44 -30.18 22.03 -8.10
N THR A 45 -31.26 22.62 -7.59
CA THR A 45 -31.34 22.97 -6.15
C THR A 45 -31.39 21.72 -5.28
N VAL A 46 -32.09 20.66 -5.68
CA VAL A 46 -32.10 19.38 -4.96
C VAL A 46 -30.72 18.71 -4.99
N VAL A 47 -30.01 18.78 -6.12
CA VAL A 47 -28.63 18.24 -6.25
C VAL A 47 -27.66 19.03 -5.38
N VAL A 48 -27.75 20.36 -5.39
CA VAL A 48 -26.91 21.23 -4.55
C VAL A 48 -27.26 21.05 -3.07
N LEU A 49 -28.55 20.97 -2.71
CA LEU A 49 -28.97 20.68 -1.33
C LEU A 49 -28.58 19.28 -0.86
N ARG A 50 -28.53 18.27 -1.75
CA ARG A 50 -27.95 16.96 -1.44
C ARG A 50 -26.42 16.98 -1.34
N GLY A 51 -25.75 17.90 -2.03
CA GLY A 51 -24.31 18.12 -1.91
C GLY A 51 -23.92 18.93 -0.67
N THR A 52 -24.82 19.77 -0.13
CA THR A 52 -24.57 20.62 1.05
C THR A 52 -25.18 20.09 2.35
N ILE A 53 -26.20 19.24 2.26
CA ILE A 53 -26.85 18.57 3.40
C ILE A 53 -26.63 17.07 3.21
N GLY A 54 -25.57 16.58 3.87
CA GLY A 54 -25.04 15.23 3.73
C GLY A 54 -26.12 14.14 3.77
N ALA A 55 -26.03 13.23 2.80
CA ALA A 55 -26.78 11.98 2.81
C ALA A 55 -26.30 11.12 4.00
N GLY A 56 -27.13 11.00 5.02
CA GLY A 56 -26.91 10.02 6.09
C GLY A 56 -26.87 8.59 5.56
N LYS A 57 -26.14 7.74 6.30
CA LYS A 57 -26.11 6.26 6.27
C LYS A 57 -25.76 5.55 4.95
N PHE A 58 -25.07 6.21 4.02
CA PHE A 58 -24.35 5.53 2.94
C PHE A 58 -22.91 6.06 2.88
N GLY A 59 -21.95 5.14 3.03
CA GLY A 59 -20.52 5.40 3.08
C GLY A 59 -20.05 6.24 1.91
N THR A 60 -19.69 7.49 2.21
CA THR A 60 -18.94 8.37 1.31
C THR A 60 -17.48 8.42 1.79
N PRO A 61 -16.53 8.80 0.93
CA PRO A 61 -15.13 9.05 1.33
C PRO A 61 -15.00 10.03 2.50
N GLU A 62 -16.00 10.91 2.67
CA GLU A 62 -16.11 11.86 3.77
C GLU A 62 -16.45 11.18 5.11
N GLN A 63 -17.28 10.12 5.11
CA GLN A 63 -17.51 9.29 6.29
C GLN A 63 -16.30 8.42 6.62
N ASP A 64 -15.56 7.92 5.63
CA ASP A 64 -14.28 7.25 5.87
C ASP A 64 -13.25 8.21 6.45
N LEU A 65 -13.19 9.46 5.95
CA LEU A 65 -12.35 10.51 6.51
C LEU A 65 -12.79 10.94 7.91
N ASP A 66 -14.10 10.98 8.18
CA ASP A 66 -14.66 11.28 9.50
C ASP A 66 -14.50 10.12 10.48
N GLU A 67 -14.57 8.86 10.06
CA GLU A 67 -14.21 7.68 10.87
C GLU A 67 -12.71 7.67 11.17
N ILE A 68 -11.87 7.95 10.17
CA ILE A 68 -10.43 8.19 10.36
C ILE A 68 -10.24 9.32 11.37
N ARG A 69 -10.97 10.44 11.23
CA ARG A 69 -10.90 11.60 12.13
C ARG A 69 -11.41 11.28 13.54
N GLN A 70 -12.43 10.44 13.68
CA GLN A 70 -13.00 9.98 14.96
C GLN A 70 -12.10 8.96 15.65
N HIS A 71 -11.40 8.08 14.91
CA HIS A 71 -10.33 7.25 15.46
C HIS A 71 -9.11 8.06 15.87
N PHE A 72 -8.85 9.19 15.21
CA PHE A 72 -7.88 10.17 15.67
C PHE A 72 -8.41 11.11 16.79
N GLN A 73 -9.71 11.12 17.11
CA GLN A 73 -10.30 12.09 18.05
C GLN A 73 -9.96 11.89 19.54
N PRO A 74 -9.60 10.69 20.06
CA PRO A 74 -9.01 10.63 21.40
C PRO A 74 -7.67 11.39 21.44
N SER A 75 -6.95 11.45 20.30
CA SER A 75 -5.61 12.04 20.20
C SER A 75 -5.53 13.41 19.52
N ARG A 76 -6.64 13.99 19.06
CA ARG A 76 -6.65 15.24 18.26
C ARG A 76 -7.41 16.42 18.84
N LYS A 77 -7.75 16.43 20.14
CA LYS A 77 -8.13 17.69 20.81
C LYS A 77 -6.92 18.61 21.07
N ARG A 78 -6.15 18.95 20.04
CA ARG A 78 -5.37 20.20 19.88
C ARG A 78 -4.46 20.14 18.66
N ALA A 79 -4.27 21.31 18.05
CA ALA A 79 -3.43 21.62 16.90
C ALA A 79 -4.02 21.28 15.51
N GLU A 80 -4.81 22.22 14.97
CA GLU A 80 -4.84 22.44 13.52
C GLU A 80 -3.61 23.28 13.11
N PRO A 81 -2.87 22.90 12.06
CA PRO A 81 -2.07 23.84 11.31
C PRO A 81 -2.73 24.04 9.94
N HIS A 82 -3.54 25.09 9.80
CA HIS A 82 -3.77 25.70 8.49
C HIS A 82 -2.44 26.29 8.01
N ARG A 83 -1.76 25.59 7.08
CA ARG A 83 -0.56 26.11 6.42
C ARG A 83 -1.00 26.75 5.10
N VAL A 84 -1.39 28.02 5.16
CA VAL A 84 -1.44 28.89 3.97
C VAL A 84 0.01 29.21 3.61
N LEU A 85 0.41 28.92 2.37
CA LEU A 85 1.70 29.33 1.82
C LEU A 85 1.57 30.78 1.37
N GLU A 86 2.29 31.69 2.03
CA GLU A 86 2.48 33.06 1.57
C GLU A 86 3.96 33.25 1.18
N GLU A 87 4.20 33.70 -0.06
CA GLU A 87 5.54 34.05 -0.55
C GLU A 87 6.02 35.35 0.10
N ILE A 88 7.17 35.32 0.77
CA ILE A 88 7.77 36.52 1.36
C ILE A 88 8.64 37.22 0.29
N GLN A 89 8.21 38.41 -0.13
CA GLN A 89 9.05 39.36 -0.85
C GLN A 89 10.06 40.01 0.11
N THR A 90 11.32 40.07 -0.30
CA THR A 90 12.40 40.78 0.39
C THR A 90 12.36 42.27 0.08
N GLY A 91 12.44 43.12 1.12
CA GLY A 91 12.62 44.57 0.96
C GLY A 91 12.88 45.34 2.26
N GLY A 92 14.12 45.82 2.42
CA GLY A 92 14.46 47.22 2.77
C GLY A 92 14.12 47.85 4.13
N ASP A 93 15.18 48.05 4.92
CA ASP A 93 15.58 49.27 5.64
C ASP A 93 14.82 49.86 6.87
N SER A 94 15.60 49.93 7.96
CA SER A 94 15.81 51.03 8.94
C SER A 94 14.64 51.63 9.74
N SER A 95 14.70 51.53 11.07
CA SER A 95 15.04 52.65 11.99
C SER A 95 14.58 52.36 13.44
N THR A 96 15.42 52.81 14.38
CA THR A 96 15.34 52.66 15.84
C THR A 96 14.42 53.70 16.50
N SER A 97 13.59 53.30 17.48
CA SER A 97 13.73 53.61 18.94
C SER A 97 12.42 53.53 19.77
N GLY A 98 12.50 52.80 20.91
CA GLY A 98 11.67 52.86 22.14
C GLY A 98 10.21 52.35 22.08
N ASP A 99 9.65 51.58 23.01
CA ASP A 99 9.99 51.12 24.36
C ASP A 99 9.02 49.97 24.75
N GLY A 100 9.43 49.07 25.64
CA GLY A 100 8.52 48.21 26.42
C GLY A 100 8.32 46.74 25.99
N GLY A 101 8.89 45.81 26.77
CA GLY A 101 8.43 44.41 26.87
C GLY A 101 9.44 43.36 26.40
N GLY A 102 10.29 42.89 27.31
CA GLY A 102 11.33 41.90 27.03
C GLY A 102 10.77 40.53 26.61
N GLY A 103 11.16 40.12 25.40
CA GLY A 103 11.10 38.74 24.92
C GLY A 103 12.16 38.58 23.83
N SER A 104 13.30 37.97 24.15
CA SER A 104 14.36 37.73 23.17
C SER A 104 13.87 36.72 22.12
N ASN A 105 13.69 37.15 20.87
CA ASN A 105 13.47 36.26 19.74
C ASN A 105 14.80 35.65 19.28
N ASN A 106 15.42 34.85 20.15
CA ASN A 106 16.62 34.10 19.83
C ASN A 106 16.23 32.65 19.50
N TYR A 107 16.65 32.15 18.34
CA TYR A 107 16.34 30.77 17.88
C TYR A 107 17.00 29.68 18.73
N GLU A 108 17.84 30.06 19.70
CA GLU A 108 18.56 29.16 20.59
C GLU A 108 17.78 28.77 21.87
N THR A 109 16.63 29.41 22.17
CA THR A 109 15.83 29.11 23.37
C THR A 109 14.51 28.39 23.07
N PHE A 110 14.35 27.84 21.88
CA PHE A 110 13.16 27.06 21.52
C PHE A 110 13.21 25.67 22.17
N ASP A 111 12.55 25.53 23.33
CA ASP A 111 12.48 24.27 24.07
C ASP A 111 11.52 23.30 23.36
N ILE A 112 12.11 22.37 22.60
CA ILE A 112 11.40 21.30 21.89
C ILE A 112 10.60 20.41 22.86
N ASN A 113 10.94 20.35 24.15
CA ASN A 113 10.19 19.56 25.12
C ASN A 113 8.78 20.11 25.36
N LYS A 114 8.52 21.41 25.10
CA LYS A 114 7.16 21.97 25.16
C LYS A 114 6.24 21.49 24.03
N ILE A 115 6.78 20.92 22.96
CA ILE A 115 5.99 20.29 21.88
C ILE A 115 5.63 18.83 22.24
N PHE A 116 6.43 18.19 23.10
CA PHE A 116 6.29 16.78 23.46
C PHE A 116 5.63 16.54 24.83
N VAL A 117 5.10 17.56 25.49
CA VAL A 117 4.26 17.33 26.67
C VAL A 117 2.89 16.85 26.18
N ASP A 118 2.70 15.54 26.25
CA ASP A 118 1.40 14.89 26.09
C ASP A 118 0.54 15.23 27.32
N GLU A 119 -0.08 16.42 27.32
CA GLU A 119 -1.06 16.80 28.35
C GLU A 119 -2.41 16.14 28.05
N GLY A 120 -2.51 14.85 28.40
CA GLY A 120 -3.76 14.09 28.46
C GLY A 120 -3.55 12.79 29.23
N GLU A 121 -4.45 12.45 30.14
CA GLU A 121 -4.46 11.09 30.69
C GLU A 121 -4.73 10.11 29.54
N GLU A 122 -3.77 9.21 29.26
CA GLU A 122 -4.02 8.06 28.41
C GLU A 122 -5.19 7.28 29.05
N ASP A 123 -6.35 7.23 28.39
CA ASP A 123 -7.44 6.32 28.76
C ASP A 123 -6.86 4.91 28.77
N LYS A 124 -6.52 4.41 29.96
CA LYS A 124 -5.96 3.07 30.12
C LYS A 124 -7.01 2.08 29.60
N PRO A 125 -6.70 1.29 28.56
CA PRO A 125 -7.61 0.27 28.08
C PRO A 125 -8.03 -0.64 29.24
N ASP A 126 -9.33 -0.96 29.32
CA ASP A 126 -9.82 -1.90 30.33
C ASP A 126 -9.05 -3.22 30.20
N PRO A 127 -8.26 -3.62 31.21
CA PRO A 127 -7.42 -4.82 31.14
C PRO A 127 -8.22 -6.12 30.98
N ASN A 128 -9.55 -6.08 31.14
CA ASN A 128 -10.44 -7.22 30.93
C ASN A 128 -11.08 -7.28 29.53
N LYS A 129 -10.92 -6.25 28.69
CA LYS A 129 -11.48 -6.27 27.34
C LYS A 129 -10.50 -6.96 26.39
N LEU A 130 -10.96 -8.03 25.74
CA LEU A 130 -10.19 -8.70 24.69
C LEU A 130 -10.01 -7.74 23.49
N TYR A 131 -8.78 -7.68 22.97
CA TYR A 131 -8.46 -6.90 21.78
C TYR A 131 -9.21 -7.41 20.55
N THR A 132 -9.69 -6.49 19.71
CA THR A 132 -10.36 -6.81 18.44
C THR A 132 -9.91 -5.84 17.36
N LEU A 133 -9.62 -6.32 16.15
CA LEU A 133 -9.23 -5.48 15.00
C LEU A 133 -10.38 -4.61 14.45
N GLY A 134 -11.60 -4.84 14.93
CA GLY A 134 -12.81 -4.08 14.59
C GLY A 134 -14.07 -4.94 14.73
N PRO A 135 -15.24 -4.40 14.35
CA PRO A 135 -16.50 -5.15 14.37
C PRO A 135 -16.42 -6.42 13.53
N LYS A 136 -17.01 -7.52 14.00
CA LYS A 136 -17.03 -8.77 13.26
C LYS A 136 -17.84 -8.63 11.97
N ILE A 137 -17.25 -9.07 10.85
CA ILE A 137 -17.88 -9.17 9.54
C ILE A 137 -17.94 -10.67 9.21
N SER A 138 -19.06 -11.15 8.68
CA SER A 138 -19.28 -12.58 8.39
C SER A 138 -19.77 -12.86 6.97
N ASP A 139 -20.00 -11.81 6.19
CA ASP A 139 -20.59 -11.81 4.85
C ASP A 139 -19.71 -11.03 3.84
N TRP A 140 -18.40 -10.91 4.09
CA TRP A 140 -17.51 -10.07 3.28
C TRP A 140 -17.43 -10.53 1.81
N ASP A 141 -17.45 -11.84 1.56
CA ASP A 141 -17.42 -12.37 0.20
C ASP A 141 -18.67 -11.97 -0.61
N GLU A 142 -19.83 -11.93 0.05
CA GLU A 142 -21.10 -11.48 -0.55
C GLU A 142 -21.06 -9.98 -0.82
N GLN A 143 -20.65 -9.18 0.17
CA GLN A 143 -20.50 -7.73 0.03
C GLN A 143 -19.54 -7.35 -1.10
N ARG A 144 -18.39 -8.04 -1.17
CA ARG A 144 -17.37 -7.83 -2.20
C ARG A 144 -17.87 -8.24 -3.58
N SER A 145 -18.54 -9.39 -3.70
CA SER A 145 -19.16 -9.83 -4.95
C SER A 145 -20.20 -8.83 -5.47
N ASP A 146 -21.07 -8.34 -4.59
CA ASP A 146 -22.07 -7.32 -4.91
C ASP A 146 -21.44 -6.00 -5.35
N TRP A 147 -20.36 -5.59 -4.69
CA TRP A 147 -19.62 -4.38 -5.05
C TRP A 147 -18.96 -4.52 -6.43
N LEU A 148 -18.31 -5.65 -6.72
CA LEU A 148 -17.68 -5.92 -8.02
C LEU A 148 -18.71 -5.94 -9.15
N ALA A 149 -19.89 -6.53 -8.92
CA ALA A 149 -20.99 -6.52 -9.89
C ALA A 149 -21.51 -5.10 -10.19
N LYS A 150 -21.53 -4.21 -9.18
CA LYS A 150 -21.96 -2.81 -9.31
C LYS A 150 -20.88 -1.90 -9.89
N ASN A 151 -19.61 -2.29 -9.83
CA ASN A 151 -18.45 -1.47 -10.21
C ASN A 151 -17.56 -2.15 -11.27
N PRO A 152 -18.07 -2.44 -12.47
CA PRO A 152 -17.32 -3.19 -13.51
C PRO A 152 -16.08 -2.47 -14.03
N THR A 153 -15.95 -1.16 -13.79
CA THR A 153 -14.74 -0.38 -14.13
C THR A 153 -13.54 -0.68 -13.23
N PHE A 154 -13.76 -1.33 -12.09
CA PHE A 154 -12.74 -1.73 -11.13
C PHE A 154 -12.71 -3.25 -10.96
N PRO A 155 -12.31 -4.02 -12.00
CA PRO A 155 -12.24 -5.46 -11.91
C PRO A 155 -11.11 -5.89 -10.95
N ASN A 156 -11.35 -7.00 -10.25
CA ASN A 156 -10.36 -7.66 -9.40
C ASN A 156 -9.31 -8.46 -10.18
N PHE A 157 -9.52 -8.67 -11.49
CA PHE A 157 -8.53 -9.20 -12.41
C PHE A 157 -8.31 -8.20 -13.55
N ILE A 158 -7.05 -7.78 -13.75
CA ILE A 158 -6.66 -6.86 -14.82
C ILE A 158 -6.33 -7.58 -16.14
N GLY A 159 -6.24 -8.90 -16.12
CA GLY A 159 -6.09 -9.78 -17.27
C GLY A 159 -6.51 -11.22 -16.92
N PRO A 160 -6.57 -12.15 -17.90
CA PRO A 160 -7.18 -13.48 -17.73
C PRO A 160 -6.73 -14.23 -16.47
N ASN A 161 -5.44 -14.18 -16.12
CA ASN A 161 -4.87 -14.80 -14.93
C ASN A 161 -4.06 -13.79 -14.09
N LYS A 162 -4.34 -12.49 -14.23
CA LYS A 162 -3.58 -11.43 -13.56
C LYS A 162 -4.44 -10.72 -12.53
N PRO A 163 -4.35 -11.06 -11.23
CA PRO A 163 -5.09 -10.40 -10.18
C PRO A 163 -4.67 -8.93 -10.06
N ARG A 164 -5.57 -8.08 -9.58
CA ARG A 164 -5.22 -6.74 -9.12
C ARG A 164 -4.51 -6.87 -7.77
N VAL A 165 -3.31 -6.31 -7.70
CA VAL A 165 -2.44 -6.41 -6.52
C VAL A 165 -2.16 -5.02 -5.96
N LEU A 166 -2.29 -4.89 -4.64
CA LEU A 166 -1.84 -3.72 -3.88
C LEU A 166 -0.63 -4.14 -3.04
N LEU A 167 0.56 -3.63 -3.38
CA LEU A 167 1.74 -3.80 -2.54
C LEU A 167 1.71 -2.80 -1.39
N VAL A 168 1.79 -3.30 -0.17
CA VAL A 168 1.72 -2.52 1.05
C VAL A 168 3.04 -2.62 1.79
N THR A 169 3.62 -1.47 2.10
CA THR A 169 4.84 -1.34 2.91
C THR A 169 4.64 -0.20 3.90
N GLY A 170 5.53 -0.07 4.88
CA GLY A 170 5.50 1.10 5.75
C GLY A 170 6.73 1.23 6.62
N SER A 171 6.82 2.38 7.28
CA SER A 171 7.84 2.68 8.29
C SER A 171 7.22 3.52 9.40
N ALA A 172 7.92 3.67 10.52
CA ALA A 172 7.47 4.55 11.59
C ALA A 172 7.32 6.00 11.08
N PRO A 173 6.39 6.80 11.65
CA PRO A 173 6.19 8.21 11.28
C PRO A 173 7.33 9.12 11.73
N LYS A 174 8.07 8.70 12.76
CA LYS A 174 9.19 9.48 13.31
C LYS A 174 10.45 9.21 12.47
N PRO A 175 11.36 10.19 12.36
CA PRO A 175 12.69 9.96 11.82
C PRO A 175 13.36 8.76 12.49
N CYS A 176 14.22 8.07 11.74
CA CYS A 176 14.97 6.95 12.28
C CYS A 176 15.90 7.39 13.41
N GLU A 177 16.03 6.54 14.44
CA GLU A 177 16.98 6.79 15.52
C GLU A 177 18.42 6.83 15.00
N ASN A 178 18.72 5.99 14.01
CA ASN A 178 19.91 6.11 13.20
C ASN A 178 19.59 6.96 11.95
N PRO A 179 20.13 8.18 11.81
CA PRO A 179 19.75 9.10 10.73
C PRO A 179 19.98 8.55 9.31
N VAL A 180 20.97 7.67 9.13
CA VAL A 180 21.20 7.04 7.82
C VAL A 180 20.09 6.05 7.45
N GLY A 181 19.33 5.55 8.44
CA GLY A 181 18.22 4.63 8.24
C GLY A 181 17.15 5.17 7.28
N ASP A 182 16.82 6.46 7.39
CA ASP A 182 15.88 7.13 6.48
C ASP A 182 16.34 7.10 5.02
N HIS A 183 17.66 7.16 4.78
CA HIS A 183 18.22 7.01 3.43
C HIS A 183 17.99 5.60 2.87
N TYR A 184 18.09 4.57 3.71
CA TYR A 184 17.83 3.19 3.28
C TYR A 184 16.34 2.89 3.11
N LEU A 185 15.46 3.51 3.91
CA LEU A 185 14.01 3.50 3.66
C LEU A 185 13.69 4.13 2.30
N LEU A 186 14.32 5.27 1.98
CA LEU A 186 14.15 5.95 0.69
C LEU A 186 14.61 5.08 -0.50
N LYS A 187 15.77 4.42 -0.36
CA LYS A 187 16.28 3.49 -1.38
C LYS A 187 15.36 2.28 -1.57
N SER A 188 14.86 1.72 -0.46
CA SER A 188 13.92 0.61 -0.48
C SER A 188 12.61 0.96 -1.18
N ILE A 189 12.03 2.13 -0.90
CA ILE A 189 10.79 2.53 -1.59
C ILE A 189 11.03 2.84 -3.08
N LYS A 190 12.15 3.46 -3.46
CA LYS A 190 12.51 3.59 -4.90
C LYS A 190 12.55 2.21 -5.58
N ASN A 191 13.21 1.24 -4.96
CA ASN A 191 13.29 -0.12 -5.50
C ASN A 191 11.91 -0.76 -5.70
N LYS A 192 11.01 -0.64 -4.71
CA LYS A 192 9.62 -1.11 -4.82
C LYS A 192 8.83 -0.36 -5.90
N ILE A 193 9.00 0.96 -6.01
CA ILE A 193 8.39 1.80 -7.07
C ILE A 193 8.80 1.29 -8.45
N ASP A 194 10.08 0.97 -8.64
CA ASP A 194 10.60 0.51 -9.92
C ASP A 194 9.98 -0.84 -10.32
N TYR A 195 10.00 -1.83 -9.41
CA TYR A 195 9.37 -3.13 -9.65
C TYR A 195 7.87 -2.99 -9.93
N CYS A 196 7.12 -2.32 -9.05
CA CYS A 196 5.67 -2.19 -9.21
C CYS A 196 5.28 -1.44 -10.49
N ARG A 197 6.09 -0.45 -10.92
CA ARG A 197 5.88 0.26 -12.19
C ARG A 197 6.06 -0.66 -13.40
N LEU A 198 7.00 -1.60 -13.36
CA LEU A 198 7.23 -2.60 -14.42
C LEU A 198 6.12 -3.65 -14.45
N HIS A 199 5.67 -4.09 -13.28
CA HIS A 199 4.72 -5.20 -13.12
C HIS A 199 3.26 -4.75 -13.08
N GLY A 200 2.97 -3.45 -13.07
CA GLY A 200 1.60 -2.93 -13.02
C GLY A 200 0.90 -3.23 -11.69
N ILE A 201 1.61 -2.99 -10.59
CA ILE A 201 1.17 -3.17 -9.21
C ILE A 201 1.03 -1.80 -8.56
N GLU A 202 -0.03 -1.58 -7.78
CA GLU A 202 -0.23 -0.34 -7.03
C GLU A 202 0.53 -0.40 -5.70
N ILE A 203 0.96 0.74 -5.16
CA ILE A 203 1.69 0.81 -3.89
C ILE A 203 0.92 1.65 -2.87
N PHE A 204 0.78 1.15 -1.65
CA PHE A 204 0.41 1.92 -0.48
C PHE A 204 1.58 1.95 0.52
N TYR A 205 2.04 3.15 0.88
CA TYR A 205 3.10 3.34 1.88
C TYR A 205 2.50 3.92 3.17
N ASN A 206 2.43 3.12 4.23
CA ASN A 206 1.92 3.58 5.51
C ASN A 206 3.00 4.23 6.37
N MET A 207 2.65 5.35 7.00
CA MET A 207 3.43 5.99 8.07
C MET A 207 2.60 6.22 9.34
N ALA A 208 1.31 5.85 9.34
CA ALA A 208 0.43 6.06 10.49
C ALA A 208 0.43 4.84 11.42
N LEU A 209 0.46 5.08 12.73
CA LEU A 209 0.12 4.07 13.73
C LEU A 209 -1.40 4.12 13.92
N LEU A 210 -2.12 3.19 13.29
CA LEU A 210 -3.60 3.15 13.32
C LEU A 210 -4.15 2.71 14.67
N ASP A 211 -3.37 1.91 15.40
CA ASP A 211 -3.76 1.31 16.67
C ASP A 211 -2.56 1.31 17.63
N ALA A 212 -2.72 1.93 18.79
CA ALA A 212 -1.65 2.10 19.77
C ALA A 212 -1.25 0.79 20.47
N GLU A 213 -2.13 -0.22 20.50
CA GLU A 213 -1.85 -1.54 21.07
C GLU A 213 -1.01 -2.41 20.12
N MET A 214 -1.20 -2.23 18.80
CA MET A 214 -0.52 -2.97 17.74
C MET A 214 0.74 -2.24 17.23
N ALA A 215 1.62 -1.83 18.13
CA ALA A 215 2.87 -1.15 17.77
C ALA A 215 3.94 -2.11 17.20
N GLY A 216 4.90 -1.57 16.44
CA GLY A 216 6.02 -2.32 15.87
C GLY A 216 5.61 -3.17 14.67
N PHE A 217 6.13 -4.39 14.57
CA PHE A 217 5.84 -5.29 13.46
C PHE A 217 4.36 -5.73 13.41
N TRP A 218 3.64 -5.64 14.54
CA TRP A 218 2.21 -5.90 14.62
C TRP A 218 1.32 -4.85 13.94
N ALA A 219 1.84 -3.66 13.63
CA ALA A 219 1.07 -2.56 13.04
C ALA A 219 0.53 -2.89 11.63
N LYS A 220 1.08 -3.92 10.99
CA LYS A 220 0.61 -4.41 9.68
C LYS A 220 -0.79 -5.01 9.77
N LEU A 221 -1.21 -5.64 10.87
CA LEU A 221 -2.51 -6.31 10.95
C LEU A 221 -3.70 -5.34 10.83
N PRO A 222 -3.82 -4.27 11.65
CA PRO A 222 -4.91 -3.29 11.50
C PRO A 222 -4.90 -2.62 10.13
N LEU A 223 -3.72 -2.30 9.59
CA LEU A 223 -3.56 -1.69 8.29
C LEU A 223 -4.05 -2.60 7.16
N ILE A 224 -3.65 -3.88 7.16
CA ILE A 224 -4.08 -4.87 6.18
C ILE A 224 -5.60 -5.00 6.22
N ARG A 225 -6.20 -5.14 7.41
CA ARG A 225 -7.65 -5.23 7.56
C ARG A 225 -8.36 -4.01 6.95
N LYS A 226 -7.91 -2.79 7.26
CA LYS A 226 -8.51 -1.56 6.72
C LYS A 226 -8.38 -1.50 5.20
N LEU A 227 -7.21 -1.84 4.64
CA LEU A 227 -7.00 -1.81 3.19
C LEU A 227 -7.82 -2.87 2.45
N LEU A 228 -7.97 -4.08 2.99
CA LEU A 228 -8.83 -5.11 2.39
C LEU A 228 -10.29 -4.63 2.31
N LEU A 229 -10.79 -4.01 3.39
CA LEU A 229 -12.17 -3.50 3.44
C LEU A 229 -12.38 -2.24 2.58
N SER A 230 -11.37 -1.36 2.49
CA SER A 230 -11.45 -0.13 1.71
C SER A 230 -11.22 -0.33 0.20
N HIS A 231 -10.58 -1.44 -0.20
CA HIS A 231 -10.27 -1.76 -1.59
C HIS A 231 -10.87 -3.12 -2.02
N PRO A 232 -12.20 -3.25 -2.13
CA PRO A 232 -12.86 -4.48 -2.57
C PRO A 232 -12.44 -4.90 -3.99
N GLU A 233 -11.94 -4.00 -4.83
CA GLU A 233 -11.36 -4.32 -6.14
C GLU A 233 -10.03 -5.08 -6.06
N VAL A 234 -9.28 -4.98 -4.96
CA VAL A 234 -7.99 -5.67 -4.83
C VAL A 234 -8.24 -7.15 -4.59
N GLU A 235 -7.59 -8.02 -5.37
CA GLU A 235 -7.69 -9.47 -5.20
C GLU A 235 -6.63 -10.00 -4.24
N PHE A 236 -5.40 -9.49 -4.35
CA PHE A 236 -4.30 -9.80 -3.43
C PHE A 236 -3.69 -8.53 -2.86
N LEU A 237 -3.57 -8.49 -1.54
CA LEU A 237 -2.70 -7.56 -0.84
C LEU A 237 -1.33 -8.21 -0.69
N TRP A 238 -0.28 -7.56 -1.17
CA TRP A 238 1.10 -8.02 -1.00
C TRP A 238 1.79 -7.18 0.08
N TRP A 239 1.90 -7.71 1.29
CA TRP A 239 2.70 -7.07 2.32
C TRP A 239 4.18 -7.28 2.04
N MET A 240 4.98 -6.21 2.09
CA MET A 240 6.43 -6.29 1.95
C MET A 240 7.11 -5.33 2.93
N ASP A 241 7.99 -5.86 3.77
CA ASP A 241 8.72 -5.09 4.78
C ASP A 241 9.64 -4.03 4.14
N SER A 242 9.93 -2.96 4.89
CA SER A 242 10.77 -1.86 4.41
C SER A 242 12.23 -2.25 4.22
N ASP A 243 12.73 -3.30 4.87
CA ASP A 243 14.06 -3.88 4.70
C ASP A 243 14.08 -5.09 3.75
N ALA A 244 12.97 -5.40 3.09
CA ALA A 244 12.91 -6.31 1.95
C ALA A 244 13.04 -5.54 0.62
N MET A 245 13.87 -6.03 -0.29
CA MET A 245 14.12 -5.37 -1.58
C MET A 245 14.00 -6.35 -2.75
N PHE A 246 13.42 -5.89 -3.85
CA PHE A 246 13.41 -6.61 -5.11
C PHE A 246 14.80 -6.65 -5.72
N THR A 247 15.26 -7.85 -6.04
CA THR A 247 16.55 -8.12 -6.67
C THR A 247 16.41 -8.84 -8.00
N ASP A 248 15.21 -9.31 -8.36
CA ASP A 248 14.81 -9.71 -9.71
C ASP A 248 13.71 -8.77 -10.22
N MET A 249 14.02 -7.90 -11.19
CA MET A 249 13.09 -6.94 -11.79
C MET A 249 12.33 -7.51 -12.99
N ALA A 250 12.60 -8.76 -13.38
CA ALA A 250 11.98 -9.41 -14.53
C ALA A 250 11.04 -10.56 -14.13
N PHE A 251 11.23 -11.14 -12.95
CA PHE A 251 10.38 -12.22 -12.44
C PHE A 251 8.96 -11.72 -12.10
N GLU A 252 7.94 -12.38 -12.66
CA GLU A 252 6.54 -12.16 -12.30
C GLU A 252 6.05 -13.32 -11.43
N LEU A 253 5.25 -13.02 -10.40
CA LEU A 253 4.72 -14.07 -9.53
C LEU A 253 3.83 -15.03 -10.33
N PRO A 254 3.90 -16.35 -10.07
CA PRO A 254 3.12 -17.34 -10.81
C PRO A 254 1.66 -17.38 -10.32
N TRP A 255 0.88 -16.33 -10.57
CA TRP A 255 -0.47 -16.13 -10.02
C TRP A 255 -1.42 -17.32 -10.14
N GLU A 256 -1.36 -18.04 -11.26
CA GLU A 256 -2.20 -19.23 -11.51
C GLU A 256 -1.92 -20.38 -10.52
N ARG A 257 -0.69 -20.48 -10.00
CA ARG A 257 -0.30 -21.42 -8.94
C ARG A 257 -1.11 -21.19 -7.66
N TYR A 258 -1.49 -19.94 -7.38
CA TYR A 258 -2.11 -19.52 -6.13
C TYR A 258 -3.63 -19.39 -6.21
N LYS A 259 -4.25 -19.79 -7.33
CA LYS A 259 -5.70 -19.61 -7.56
C LYS A 259 -6.59 -20.22 -6.47
N GLU A 260 -6.19 -21.33 -5.86
CA GLU A 260 -6.95 -22.03 -4.80
C GLU A 260 -6.57 -21.60 -3.37
N TYR A 261 -5.59 -20.71 -3.23
CA TYR A 261 -4.99 -20.32 -1.95
C TYR A 261 -5.33 -18.87 -1.60
N ASN A 262 -5.34 -18.59 -0.30
CA ASN A 262 -5.67 -17.28 0.25
C ASN A 262 -4.48 -16.60 0.92
N LEU A 263 -3.51 -17.37 1.41
CA LEU A 263 -2.27 -16.86 1.99
C LEU A 263 -1.09 -17.54 1.33
N VAL A 264 -0.13 -16.75 0.84
CA VAL A 264 1.12 -17.26 0.25
C VAL A 264 2.29 -16.63 0.98
N MET A 265 3.14 -17.46 1.58
CA MET A 265 4.34 -17.04 2.31
C MET A 265 5.52 -17.87 1.85
N HIS A 266 6.72 -17.32 1.89
CA HIS A 266 7.91 -18.15 1.74
C HIS A 266 8.06 -19.06 2.96
N GLY A 267 8.29 -20.36 2.77
CA GLY A 267 8.48 -21.32 3.84
C GLY A 267 8.44 -22.77 3.39
N TRP A 268 8.57 -23.68 4.35
CA TRP A 268 8.55 -25.13 4.13
C TRP A 268 7.55 -25.82 5.05
N ASN A 269 6.73 -26.70 4.49
CA ASN A 269 5.71 -27.45 5.23
C ASN A 269 6.29 -28.19 6.44
N GLU A 270 7.39 -28.93 6.24
CA GLU A 270 8.04 -29.71 7.30
C GLU A 270 8.55 -28.81 8.44
N MET A 271 9.14 -27.65 8.10
CA MET A 271 9.63 -26.72 9.10
C MET A 271 8.51 -26.07 9.92
N VAL A 272 7.35 -25.81 9.32
CA VAL A 272 6.21 -25.17 10.02
C VAL A 272 5.37 -26.19 10.78
N TYR A 273 4.89 -27.23 10.11
CA TYR A 273 3.89 -28.14 10.67
C TYR A 273 4.50 -29.25 11.52
N ASP A 274 5.69 -29.74 11.15
CA ASP A 274 6.30 -30.89 11.82
C ASP A 274 7.31 -30.42 12.86
N GLU A 275 8.27 -29.59 12.46
CA GLU A 275 9.32 -29.08 13.35
C GLU A 275 8.88 -27.93 14.27
N LYS A 276 7.82 -27.20 13.90
CA LYS A 276 7.38 -25.96 14.56
C LYS A 276 8.51 -24.94 14.71
N ASN A 277 9.32 -24.79 13.66
CA ASN A 277 10.46 -23.90 13.65
C ASN A 277 10.01 -22.45 13.40
N TRP A 278 10.43 -21.51 14.26
CA TRP A 278 9.99 -20.11 14.19
C TRP A 278 10.41 -19.37 12.91
N ILE A 279 11.40 -19.90 12.19
CA ILE A 279 11.83 -19.42 10.86
C ILE A 279 11.40 -20.35 9.72
N GLY A 280 10.45 -21.27 9.97
CA GLY A 280 9.91 -22.17 8.95
C GLY A 280 9.11 -21.45 7.86
N LEU A 281 8.68 -20.22 8.12
CA LEU A 281 8.05 -19.29 7.18
C LEU A 281 8.52 -17.85 7.47
N ASN A 282 8.24 -16.91 6.55
CA ASN A 282 8.49 -15.48 6.76
C ASN A 282 7.24 -14.64 6.50
N THR A 283 6.98 -13.67 7.38
CA THR A 283 5.84 -12.72 7.29
C THR A 283 6.25 -11.30 6.88
N GLY A 284 7.45 -11.16 6.31
CA GLY A 284 7.96 -9.90 5.77
C GLY A 284 7.76 -9.73 4.27
N SER A 285 7.32 -10.79 3.57
CA SER A 285 6.87 -10.71 2.18
C SER A 285 5.84 -11.81 1.94
N PHE A 286 4.56 -11.44 1.82
CA PHE A 286 3.47 -12.41 1.66
C PHE A 286 2.28 -11.85 0.89
N LEU A 287 1.50 -12.74 0.28
CA LEU A 287 0.25 -12.41 -0.40
C LEU A 287 -0.93 -12.84 0.48
N LEU A 288 -1.92 -11.96 0.63
CA LEU A 288 -3.18 -12.25 1.31
C LEU A 288 -4.36 -11.88 0.40
N ARG A 289 -5.22 -12.85 0.12
CA ARG A 289 -6.39 -12.67 -0.74
C ARG A 289 -7.46 -11.85 -0.03
N ASN A 290 -8.16 -10.99 -0.76
CA ASN A 290 -9.28 -10.22 -0.23
C ASN A 290 -10.57 -11.07 -0.18
N ASN A 291 -10.79 -11.74 0.94
CA ASN A 291 -11.98 -12.57 1.19
C ASN A 291 -12.28 -12.70 2.69
N GLN A 292 -13.42 -13.31 3.01
CA GLN A 292 -13.86 -13.53 4.39
C GLN A 292 -12.84 -14.33 5.20
N TRP A 293 -12.24 -15.35 4.59
CA TRP A 293 -11.21 -16.17 5.21
C TRP A 293 -10.01 -15.35 5.71
N ALA A 294 -9.59 -14.32 4.96
CA ALA A 294 -8.50 -13.46 5.36
C ALA A 294 -8.86 -12.58 6.57
N LEU A 295 -10.10 -12.09 6.65
CA LEU A 295 -10.58 -11.34 7.82
C LEU A 295 -10.58 -12.23 9.08
N ASP A 296 -11.04 -13.47 8.95
CA ASP A 296 -11.06 -14.43 10.04
C ASP A 296 -9.63 -14.83 10.48
N LEU A 297 -8.70 -14.94 9.54
CA LEU A 297 -7.29 -15.19 9.83
C LEU A 297 -6.70 -14.02 10.64
N LEU A 298 -6.95 -12.78 10.23
CA LEU A 298 -6.45 -11.59 10.94
C LEU A 298 -6.96 -11.53 12.37
N ASP A 299 -8.25 -11.83 12.59
CA ASP A 299 -8.85 -11.91 13.93
C ASP A 299 -8.15 -12.98 14.79
N THR A 300 -7.75 -14.10 14.19
CA THR A 300 -7.08 -15.22 14.88
C THR A 300 -5.59 -14.97 15.11
N TRP A 301 -4.97 -14.13 14.27
CA TRP A 301 -3.54 -13.80 14.34
C TRP A 301 -3.25 -12.69 15.35
N ALA A 302 -4.15 -11.71 15.47
CA ALA A 302 -4.02 -10.54 16.35
C ALA A 302 -3.86 -10.78 17.87
N PRO A 303 -4.38 -11.84 18.51
CA PRO A 303 -4.45 -11.93 19.98
C PRO A 303 -3.11 -11.90 20.71
N MET A 304 -2.00 -12.25 20.06
CA MET A 304 -0.64 -12.17 20.65
C MET A 304 0.02 -10.80 20.43
N GLY A 305 -0.65 -9.88 19.75
CA GLY A 305 -0.12 -8.59 19.32
C GLY A 305 -0.20 -7.43 20.33
N PRO A 306 -1.22 -7.29 21.20
CA PRO A 306 -1.32 -6.13 22.09
C PRO A 306 -0.09 -5.96 23.00
N LYS A 307 0.56 -4.79 22.91
CA LYS A 307 1.81 -4.47 23.65
C LYS A 307 1.65 -4.60 25.18
N GLY A 308 2.77 -4.80 25.87
CA GLY A 308 2.81 -5.00 27.33
C GLY A 308 2.58 -6.47 27.70
N LYS A 309 1.87 -6.71 28.81
CA LYS A 309 1.75 -8.04 29.43
C LYS A 309 1.28 -9.13 28.46
N ILE A 310 0.32 -8.84 27.57
CA ILE A 310 -0.20 -9.83 26.61
C ILE A 310 0.91 -10.32 25.68
N ARG A 311 1.60 -9.40 25.00
CA ARG A 311 2.70 -9.72 24.08
C ARG A 311 3.91 -10.36 24.78
N GLU A 312 4.22 -9.93 26.00
CA GLU A 312 5.30 -10.52 26.81
C GLU A 312 5.01 -11.97 27.20
N GLU A 313 3.80 -12.25 27.73
CA GLU A 313 3.40 -13.60 28.11
C GLU A 313 3.25 -14.51 26.88
N ALA A 314 2.68 -14.01 25.78
CA ALA A 314 2.64 -14.72 24.52
C ALA A 314 4.05 -15.04 23.99
N GLY A 315 5.02 -14.14 24.15
CA GLY A 315 6.42 -14.39 23.79
C GLY A 315 7.03 -15.57 24.55
N LYS A 316 6.69 -15.74 25.84
CA LYS A 316 7.11 -16.91 26.63
C LYS A 316 6.49 -18.20 26.11
N VAL A 317 5.21 -18.17 25.74
CA VAL A 317 4.53 -19.32 25.12
C VAL A 317 5.21 -19.67 23.80
N LEU A 318 5.38 -18.71 22.90
CA LEU A 318 6.02 -18.94 21.59
C LEU A 318 7.44 -19.49 21.73
N THR A 319 8.22 -18.99 22.69
CA THR A 319 9.59 -19.49 22.94
C THR A 319 9.60 -20.92 23.45
N ARG A 320 8.59 -21.32 24.23
CA ARG A 320 8.46 -22.69 24.73
C ARG A 320 8.00 -23.67 23.65
N GLU A 321 7.09 -23.23 22.79
CA GLU A 321 6.42 -24.10 21.81
C GLU A 321 7.14 -24.18 20.46
N LEU A 322 7.90 -23.13 20.08
CA LEU A 322 8.57 -23.06 18.79
C LEU A 322 10.05 -23.38 18.87
N LYS A 323 10.50 -24.27 17.97
CA LYS A 323 11.89 -24.67 17.85
C LYS A 323 12.75 -23.50 17.38
N GLY A 324 13.87 -23.28 18.08
CA GLY A 324 14.92 -22.34 17.67
C GLY A 324 14.60 -20.86 17.94
N ARG A 325 13.44 -20.54 18.54
CA ARG A 325 13.07 -19.16 18.85
C ARG A 325 13.87 -18.62 20.06
N PRO A 326 14.51 -17.44 19.98
CA PRO A 326 15.12 -16.81 21.15
C PRO A 326 14.07 -16.20 22.09
N VAL A 327 14.51 -15.81 23.29
CA VAL A 327 13.63 -15.20 24.31
C VAL A 327 13.44 -13.72 24.03
N PHE A 328 12.24 -13.34 23.57
CA PHE A 328 11.78 -11.96 23.42
C PHE A 328 10.24 -11.93 23.31
N GLU A 329 9.66 -10.73 23.32
CA GLU A 329 8.21 -10.48 23.12
C GLU A 329 7.65 -11.21 21.89
N ALA A 330 6.36 -11.50 21.88
CA ALA A 330 5.70 -12.10 20.71
C ALA A 330 5.85 -11.22 19.45
N ASP A 331 6.17 -11.87 18.34
CA ASP A 331 6.24 -11.31 16.99
C ASP A 331 5.22 -11.96 16.07
N ASP A 332 4.83 -11.25 15.01
CA ASP A 332 3.81 -11.69 14.07
C ASP A 332 4.21 -12.99 13.35
N GLN A 333 5.49 -13.17 13.01
CA GLN A 333 6.00 -14.36 12.34
C GLN A 333 5.82 -15.62 13.20
N SER A 334 6.31 -15.57 14.44
CA SER A 334 6.19 -16.66 15.40
C SER A 334 4.73 -16.98 15.72
N ALA A 335 3.89 -15.96 15.87
CA ALA A 335 2.45 -16.17 16.08
C ALA A 335 1.79 -16.87 14.88
N MET A 336 2.20 -16.56 13.64
CA MET A 336 1.72 -17.26 12.44
C MET A 336 2.18 -18.72 12.41
N VAL A 337 3.45 -19.01 12.71
CA VAL A 337 3.94 -20.39 12.82
C VAL A 337 3.13 -21.17 13.85
N TYR A 338 2.94 -20.59 15.03
CA TYR A 338 2.18 -21.23 16.11
C TYR A 338 0.72 -21.49 15.71
N LEU A 339 0.04 -20.51 15.09
CA LEU A 339 -1.32 -20.64 14.58
C LEU A 339 -1.42 -21.78 13.56
N LEU A 340 -0.55 -21.80 12.55
CA LEU A 340 -0.59 -22.81 11.50
C LEU A 340 -0.24 -24.21 12.02
N ALA A 341 0.73 -24.32 12.92
CA ALA A 341 1.12 -25.60 13.51
C ALA A 341 0.04 -26.18 14.44
N THR A 342 -0.71 -25.33 15.14
CA THR A 342 -1.74 -25.77 16.12
C THR A 342 -3.14 -25.90 15.52
N GLN A 343 -3.42 -25.21 14.41
CA GLN A 343 -4.73 -25.16 13.76
C GLN A 343 -4.64 -25.51 12.27
N ARG A 344 -3.79 -26.49 11.92
CA ARG A 344 -3.54 -26.90 10.53
C ARG A 344 -4.82 -27.28 9.78
N ASP A 345 -5.72 -28.01 10.42
CA ASP A 345 -6.97 -28.48 9.80
C ASP A 345 -7.91 -27.33 9.43
N THR A 346 -7.84 -26.21 10.17
CA THR A 346 -8.66 -25.02 9.94
C THR A 346 -8.08 -24.14 8.83
N TRP A 347 -6.75 -23.92 8.83
CA TRP A 347 -6.13 -22.89 7.98
C TRP A 347 -5.27 -23.46 6.86
N GLY A 348 -4.60 -24.59 7.08
CA GLY A 348 -3.50 -25.07 6.24
C GLY A 348 -3.90 -25.38 4.80
N ASN A 349 -5.16 -25.74 4.54
CA ASN A 349 -5.66 -26.01 3.20
C ASN A 349 -5.71 -24.77 2.27
N LYS A 350 -5.71 -23.56 2.83
CA LYS A 350 -5.71 -22.29 2.11
C LYS A 350 -4.40 -21.51 2.20
N VAL A 351 -3.37 -22.10 2.82
CA VAL A 351 -2.02 -21.55 2.90
C VAL A 351 -1.10 -22.27 1.91
N TYR A 352 -0.34 -21.50 1.14
CA TYR A 352 0.73 -22.00 0.29
C TYR A 352 2.09 -21.57 0.86
N LEU A 353 2.90 -22.53 1.29
CA LEU A 353 4.29 -22.30 1.70
C LEU A 353 5.22 -22.46 0.49
N GLU A 354 5.64 -21.33 -0.07
CA GLU A 354 6.46 -21.24 -1.28
C GLU A 354 7.95 -21.39 -0.97
N SER A 355 8.63 -22.20 -1.77
CA SER A 355 10.08 -22.41 -1.67
C SER A 355 10.75 -22.62 -3.03
N GLY A 356 9.99 -22.57 -4.14
CA GLY A 356 10.51 -22.67 -5.50
C GLY A 356 11.18 -21.39 -5.99
N TYR A 357 10.92 -20.26 -5.35
CA TYR A 357 11.61 -18.98 -5.56
C TYR A 357 11.62 -18.17 -4.27
N TYR A 358 12.46 -17.14 -4.18
CA TYR A 358 12.60 -16.32 -2.99
C TYR A 358 11.56 -15.20 -2.93
N LEU A 359 10.30 -15.56 -2.64
CA LEU A 359 9.29 -14.58 -2.20
C LEU A 359 9.77 -13.80 -0.97
N HIS A 360 10.56 -14.46 -0.13
CA HIS A 360 11.48 -13.89 0.83
C HIS A 360 12.82 -14.63 0.70
N GLY A 361 13.93 -13.90 0.58
CA GLY A 361 15.28 -14.47 0.52
C GLY A 361 16.14 -13.94 1.65
N TYR A 362 16.66 -14.82 2.50
CA TYR A 362 17.54 -14.43 3.61
C TYR A 362 18.84 -13.83 3.08
N TRP A 363 19.07 -12.55 3.37
CA TRP A 363 20.20 -11.79 2.81
C TRP A 363 21.56 -12.44 3.07
N GLY A 364 21.76 -13.05 4.25
CA GLY A 364 23.04 -13.61 4.68
C GLY A 364 23.59 -14.74 3.81
N ILE A 365 22.75 -15.39 3.00
CA ILE A 365 23.16 -16.45 2.05
C ILE A 365 23.14 -15.99 0.58
N LEU A 366 22.65 -14.78 0.31
CA LEU A 366 22.43 -14.26 -1.05
C LEU A 366 23.43 -13.19 -1.45
N VAL A 367 23.68 -12.21 -0.59
CA VAL A 367 24.38 -10.96 -0.99
C VAL A 367 25.83 -11.15 -1.39
N ASP A 368 26.47 -12.22 -0.91
CA ASP A 368 27.85 -12.57 -1.23
C ASP A 368 27.95 -13.36 -2.55
N ARG A 369 26.81 -13.78 -3.14
CA ARG A 369 26.74 -14.51 -4.42
C ARG A 369 26.34 -13.63 -5.60
N TYR A 370 26.08 -12.33 -5.43
CA TYR A 370 25.61 -11.49 -6.53
C TYR A 370 26.55 -11.42 -7.74
N GLU A 371 27.86 -11.37 -7.52
CA GLU A 371 28.82 -11.41 -8.63
C GLU A 371 28.77 -12.76 -9.38
N GLU A 372 28.65 -13.88 -8.66
CA GLU A 372 28.43 -15.22 -9.26
C GLU A 372 27.14 -15.23 -10.09
N MET A 373 26.08 -14.59 -9.60
CA MET A 373 24.79 -14.52 -10.28
C MET A 373 24.86 -13.71 -11.58
N ILE A 374 25.56 -12.58 -11.56
CA ILE A 374 25.79 -11.73 -12.75
C ILE A 374 26.60 -12.47 -13.82
N GLU A 375 27.56 -13.28 -13.42
CA GLU A 375 28.43 -14.01 -14.36
C GLU A 375 27.74 -15.21 -14.99
N ASN A 376 26.94 -15.96 -14.22
CA ASN A 376 26.45 -17.28 -14.64
C ASN A 376 24.96 -17.33 -15.01
N TYR A 377 24.17 -16.32 -14.62
CA TYR A 377 22.71 -16.34 -14.76
C TYR A 377 22.18 -15.01 -15.30
N HIS A 378 20.84 -14.88 -15.33
CA HIS A 378 20.13 -13.68 -15.75
C HIS A 378 18.87 -13.47 -14.89
N PRO A 379 18.33 -12.23 -14.83
CA PRO A 379 17.04 -11.94 -14.21
C PRO A 379 15.87 -12.74 -14.83
N GLY A 380 14.81 -12.95 -14.06
CA GLY A 380 13.59 -13.66 -14.44
C GLY A 380 13.47 -15.06 -13.83
N LEU A 381 14.40 -15.47 -12.96
CA LEU A 381 14.44 -16.80 -12.35
C LEU A 381 13.83 -16.82 -10.94
N GLY A 382 13.96 -15.72 -10.19
CA GLY A 382 13.38 -15.54 -8.86
C GLY A 382 14.00 -16.38 -7.72
N ASP A 383 14.89 -17.33 -8.00
CA ASP A 383 15.41 -18.34 -7.06
C ASP A 383 16.91 -18.16 -6.71
N HIS A 384 17.59 -19.23 -6.29
CA HIS A 384 19.03 -19.24 -5.96
C HIS A 384 19.97 -18.79 -7.08
N ARG A 385 19.50 -18.72 -8.32
CA ARG A 385 20.24 -18.23 -9.48
C ARG A 385 20.09 -16.71 -9.66
N TRP A 386 18.93 -16.18 -9.27
CA TRP A 386 18.65 -14.75 -9.26
C TRP A 386 17.45 -14.46 -8.34
N PRO A 387 17.65 -14.06 -7.07
CA PRO A 387 16.57 -14.03 -6.08
C PRO A 387 15.57 -12.92 -6.38
N LEU A 388 14.27 -13.22 -6.25
CA LEU A 388 13.23 -12.18 -6.36
C LEU A 388 13.37 -11.14 -5.26
N VAL A 389 13.41 -11.58 -3.99
CA VAL A 389 13.53 -10.71 -2.83
C VAL A 389 14.81 -11.02 -2.06
N THR A 390 15.58 -9.98 -1.76
CA THR A 390 16.60 -10.01 -0.70
C THR A 390 16.08 -9.26 0.52
N HIS A 391 15.90 -9.97 1.64
CA HIS A 391 15.32 -9.45 2.86
C HIS A 391 16.36 -9.37 3.98
N PHE A 392 16.62 -8.15 4.46
CA PHE A 392 17.63 -7.81 5.47
C PHE A 392 17.18 -8.02 6.92
N VAL A 393 16.54 -9.16 7.17
CA VAL A 393 16.09 -9.56 8.52
C VAL A 393 17.21 -9.42 9.55
N GLY A 394 16.89 -8.80 10.68
CA GLY A 394 17.83 -8.54 11.78
C GLY A 394 18.75 -7.33 11.60
N CYS A 395 18.81 -6.68 10.43
CA CYS A 395 19.69 -5.52 10.23
C CYS A 395 19.17 -4.23 10.89
N LYS A 396 17.85 -4.04 10.96
CA LYS A 396 17.16 -2.89 11.61
C LYS A 396 17.84 -1.53 11.34
N PRO A 397 18.01 -1.10 10.08
CA PRO A 397 18.80 0.09 9.73
C PRO A 397 18.28 1.40 10.34
N CYS A 398 16.99 1.44 10.69
CA CYS A 398 16.32 2.60 11.30
C CYS A 398 16.47 2.66 12.83
N GLY A 399 16.67 1.51 13.49
CA GLY A 399 16.82 1.41 14.94
C GLY A 399 18.28 1.34 15.39
N LYS A 400 18.50 1.18 16.70
CA LYS A 400 19.85 1.07 17.30
C LYS A 400 20.36 -0.36 17.49
N PHE A 401 19.49 -1.35 17.63
CA PHE A 401 19.86 -2.71 18.04
C PHE A 401 19.48 -3.78 17.00
N GLY A 402 20.34 -3.95 15.99
CA GLY A 402 20.28 -5.07 15.04
C GLY A 402 21.03 -6.30 15.54
N ASP A 403 20.69 -7.46 14.99
CA ASP A 403 21.34 -8.75 15.29
C ASP A 403 22.68 -8.92 14.56
N TYR A 404 22.93 -8.05 13.57
CA TYR A 404 24.12 -8.05 12.73
C TYR A 404 24.88 -6.72 12.80
N PRO A 405 26.20 -6.72 12.49
CA PRO A 405 26.96 -5.49 12.42
C PRO A 405 26.37 -4.51 11.39
N VAL A 406 26.01 -3.31 11.86
CA VAL A 406 25.36 -2.27 11.04
C VAL A 406 26.17 -1.98 9.76
N GLU A 407 27.49 -1.90 9.85
CA GLU A 407 28.34 -1.66 8.68
C GLU A 407 28.17 -2.72 7.58
N ARG A 408 28.12 -4.01 7.95
CA ARG A 408 27.88 -5.10 6.99
C ARG A 408 26.49 -4.99 6.39
N CYS A 409 25.48 -4.75 7.23
CA CYS A 409 24.09 -4.57 6.77
C CYS A 409 23.98 -3.46 5.73
N LEU A 410 24.43 -2.25 6.07
CA LEU A 410 24.34 -1.09 5.19
C LEU A 410 25.09 -1.31 3.87
N LYS A 411 26.33 -1.83 3.93
CA LYS A 411 27.12 -2.16 2.74
C LYS A 411 26.44 -3.18 1.83
N GLN A 412 25.78 -4.18 2.41
CA GLN A 412 25.10 -5.23 1.65
C GLN A 412 23.73 -4.77 1.13
N MET A 413 23.04 -3.88 1.85
CA MET A 413 21.85 -3.17 1.35
C MET A 413 22.19 -2.29 0.15
N ASP A 414 23.34 -1.61 0.17
CA ASP A 414 23.85 -0.87 -0.99
C ASP A 414 24.07 -1.78 -2.20
N ARG A 415 24.65 -2.96 -1.98
CA ARG A 415 24.86 -3.96 -3.03
C ARG A 415 23.56 -4.51 -3.58
N ALA A 416 22.60 -4.88 -2.72
CA ALA A 416 21.28 -5.35 -3.15
C ALA A 416 20.51 -4.27 -3.91
N PHE A 417 20.58 -3.01 -3.46
CA PHE A 417 20.01 -1.87 -4.20
C PHE A 417 20.59 -1.79 -5.60
N ASN A 418 21.92 -1.74 -5.72
CA ASN A 418 22.58 -1.59 -7.02
C ASN A 418 22.38 -2.83 -7.91
N PHE A 419 22.21 -4.02 -7.33
CA PHE A 419 21.91 -5.25 -8.05
C PHE A 419 20.54 -5.18 -8.74
N GLY A 420 19.51 -4.71 -8.02
CA GLY A 420 18.19 -4.42 -8.59
C GLY A 420 18.21 -3.20 -9.53
N ASP A 421 18.82 -2.09 -9.12
CA ASP A 421 18.83 -0.83 -9.88
C ASP A 421 19.62 -0.95 -11.19
N ASN A 422 20.61 -1.83 -11.28
CA ASN A 422 21.28 -2.15 -12.54
C ASN A 422 20.29 -2.63 -13.62
N GLN A 423 19.32 -3.47 -13.26
CA GLN A 423 18.32 -3.98 -14.21
C GLN A 423 17.41 -2.85 -14.71
N ILE A 424 17.15 -1.83 -13.87
CA ILE A 424 16.41 -0.63 -14.24
C ILE A 424 17.25 0.31 -15.10
N LEU A 425 18.52 0.53 -14.76
CA LEU A 425 19.41 1.44 -15.47
C LEU A 425 19.80 0.92 -16.85
N GLN A 426 19.92 -0.40 -17.01
CA GLN A 426 20.28 -1.04 -18.29
C GLN A 426 19.27 -0.73 -19.39
N ILE A 427 17.99 -0.65 -19.03
CA ILE A 427 16.91 -0.20 -19.91
C ILE A 427 17.26 1.16 -20.56
N TYR A 428 17.83 2.07 -19.79
CA TYR A 428 18.21 3.43 -20.21
C TYR A 428 19.67 3.55 -20.68
N GLY A 429 20.41 2.45 -20.80
CA GLY A 429 21.79 2.45 -21.28
C GLY A 429 22.84 2.80 -20.22
N PHE A 430 22.54 2.58 -18.95
CA PHE A 430 23.47 2.78 -17.83
C PHE A 430 23.61 1.53 -16.95
N THR A 431 24.68 1.50 -16.15
CA THR A 431 24.88 0.53 -15.06
C THR A 431 25.74 1.17 -13.98
N HIS A 432 25.61 0.73 -12.73
CA HIS A 432 26.57 1.06 -11.68
C HIS A 432 28.00 0.62 -12.04
N LYS A 433 29.00 1.39 -11.62
CA LYS A 433 30.41 1.04 -11.86
C LYS A 433 30.80 -0.29 -11.23
N SER A 434 30.23 -0.59 -10.06
CA SER A 434 30.28 -1.86 -9.34
C SER A 434 29.10 -1.91 -8.38
N LEU A 435 28.76 -3.09 -7.83
CA LEU A 435 27.67 -3.21 -6.85
C LEU A 435 27.92 -2.40 -5.55
N ALA A 436 29.15 -1.98 -5.27
CA ALA A 436 29.46 -1.12 -4.13
C ALA A 436 29.48 0.38 -4.47
N SER A 437 29.28 0.77 -5.74
CA SER A 437 29.45 2.15 -6.18
C SER A 437 28.13 2.82 -6.52
N ARG A 438 27.87 3.99 -5.91
CA ARG A 438 26.76 4.87 -6.30
C ARG A 438 26.92 5.51 -7.70
N LYS A 439 28.12 5.46 -8.28
CA LYS A 439 28.40 6.09 -9.60
C LYS A 439 27.94 5.14 -10.70
N VAL A 440 27.31 5.70 -11.73
CA VAL A 440 26.92 4.96 -12.94
C VAL A 440 27.90 5.21 -14.08
N LYS A 441 27.92 4.31 -15.05
CA LYS A 441 28.62 4.39 -16.34
C LYS A 441 27.65 4.01 -17.47
N ARG A 442 27.90 4.53 -18.67
CA ARG A 442 27.16 4.14 -19.87
C ARG A 442 27.54 2.72 -20.27
N VAL A 443 26.56 1.93 -20.73
CA VAL A 443 26.80 0.61 -21.33
C VAL A 443 26.80 0.65 -22.85
N ARG A 444 26.36 1.76 -23.45
CA ARG A 444 26.28 1.96 -24.90
C ARG A 444 26.43 3.44 -25.28
N ASN A 445 26.77 3.69 -26.54
CA ASN A 445 26.80 5.06 -27.10
C ASN A 445 25.38 5.60 -27.30
N GLU A 446 25.26 6.92 -27.35
CA GLU A 446 24.00 7.56 -27.73
C GLU A 446 23.71 7.32 -29.21
N THR A 447 22.43 7.25 -29.54
CA THR A 447 21.94 7.04 -30.91
C THR A 447 20.83 8.04 -31.20
N SER A 448 20.75 8.48 -32.46
CA SER A 448 19.62 9.26 -32.97
C SER A 448 18.36 8.41 -33.14
N ASN A 449 18.48 7.07 -33.09
CA ASN A 449 17.38 6.12 -33.31
C ASN A 449 17.08 5.32 -32.02
N PRO A 450 16.59 5.94 -30.93
CA PRO A 450 16.43 5.27 -29.64
C PRO A 450 15.39 4.12 -29.66
N LEU A 451 14.43 4.15 -30.58
CA LEU A 451 13.37 3.13 -30.67
C LEU A 451 13.81 1.82 -31.34
N GLU A 452 14.92 1.84 -32.09
CA GLU A 452 15.51 0.62 -32.68
C GLU A 452 16.21 -0.23 -31.62
N MET A 453 16.57 0.38 -30.48
CA MET A 453 17.20 -0.32 -29.38
C MET A 453 16.16 -0.93 -28.45
N LYS A 454 16.07 -2.25 -28.49
CA LYS A 454 15.30 -3.03 -27.53
C LYS A 454 16.14 -3.26 -26.28
N ASP A 455 15.52 -3.14 -25.12
CA ASP A 455 16.15 -3.56 -23.88
C ASP A 455 16.18 -5.09 -23.79
N GLU A 456 17.25 -5.64 -23.22
CA GLU A 456 17.54 -7.09 -23.26
C GLU A 456 16.46 -7.93 -22.55
N LEU A 457 15.82 -7.38 -21.53
CA LEU A 457 14.83 -8.06 -20.70
C LEU A 457 13.37 -7.77 -21.12
N GLY A 458 13.15 -6.87 -22.10
CA GLY A 458 11.80 -6.47 -22.54
C GLY A 458 10.97 -5.73 -21.50
N LEU A 459 11.62 -5.08 -20.53
CA LEU A 459 11.04 -4.32 -19.41
C LEU A 459 10.63 -2.88 -19.77
N LEU A 460 11.03 -2.33 -20.92
CA LEU A 460 10.49 -1.02 -21.36
C LEU A 460 8.98 -1.08 -21.62
N HIS A 461 8.55 -2.16 -22.28
CA HIS A 461 7.16 -2.37 -22.69
C HIS A 461 6.73 -3.82 -22.38
N PRO A 462 6.72 -4.22 -21.10
CA PRO A 462 6.51 -5.60 -20.74
C PRO A 462 5.06 -6.00 -20.97
N ALA A 463 4.83 -7.29 -21.27
CA ALA A 463 3.49 -7.85 -21.44
C ALA A 463 2.60 -7.61 -20.21
N PHE A 464 3.20 -7.47 -19.02
CA PHE A 464 2.50 -7.18 -17.76
C PHE A 464 1.72 -5.85 -17.80
N LYS A 465 2.12 -4.89 -18.64
CA LYS A 465 1.47 -3.58 -18.78
C LYS A 465 0.66 -3.43 -20.06
N ALA A 466 0.53 -4.49 -20.86
CA ALA A 466 -0.19 -4.43 -22.11
C ALA A 466 -1.67 -4.13 -21.85
N VAL A 467 -2.07 -2.86 -22.03
CA VAL A 467 -3.47 -2.48 -22.13
C VAL A 467 -3.95 -2.97 -23.49
N LYS A 468 -4.81 -4.00 -23.51
CA LYS A 468 -5.56 -4.31 -24.72
C LYS A 468 -6.42 -3.09 -25.03
N LEU A 469 -6.00 -2.28 -25.99
CA LEU A 469 -6.90 -1.34 -26.64
C LEU A 469 -8.04 -2.20 -27.20
N GLN A 470 -9.25 -2.03 -26.67
CA GLN A 470 -10.44 -2.54 -27.34
C GLN A 470 -10.49 -1.83 -28.69
N THR A 471 -10.05 -2.52 -29.73
CA THR A 471 -10.38 -2.16 -31.10
C THR A 471 -11.88 -2.32 -31.20
N ASN A 472 -12.61 -1.21 -31.01
CA ASN A 472 -13.98 -1.10 -31.48
C ASN A 472 -13.92 -1.37 -32.98
N GLN A 473 -14.27 -2.59 -33.37
CA GLN A 473 -14.57 -2.91 -34.75
C GLN A 473 -15.74 -2.02 -35.15
N VAL A 474 -15.48 -1.12 -36.10
CA VAL A 474 -16.45 -0.25 -36.76
C VAL A 474 -17.39 -1.07 -37.63
#